data_AF-A0AAN6VVY3-F1
#
_entry.id   AF-A0AAN6VVY3-F1
#
_cell.length_a   1.000
_cell.length_b   1.000
_cell.length_c   1.000
_cell.angle_alpha   90.00
_cell.angle_beta   90.00
_cell.angle_gamma   90.00
#
_symmetry.space_group_name_H-M   'P 1'
#
loop_
_entity.id
_entity.type
_entity.pdbx_description
1 polymer ?
#
loop_
_entity_poly.entity_id
_entity_poly.type
_entity_poly.pdbx_seq_one_letter_code
_entity_poly.pdbx_strand_id
1 'polypeptide(L)'
;MPQPPNIYIVGAQCTGKTTLINNLRGHFDNNRDPPQEPPLLITEIARTALREHSFKAADVREATKSGQWFVSDRLVAGPIAYALRYVDQGRAKGLVQSDEWQELKVRMQNAVVIVCEASQEVDSWLDVDDWFLEKQEIEYAVLSAGVGNHQERVQYELRHWSSNKV
;
A
#
# COMPACT_ATOMS: atom_id res chain seq x y z
N MET A 1 20.03 -14.33 -1.13
CA MET A 1 18.71 -14.57 -0.50
C MET A 1 17.67 -13.89 -1.36
N PRO A 2 16.49 -14.49 -1.62
CA PRO A 2 15.42 -13.79 -2.31
C PRO A 2 15.07 -12.50 -1.55
N GLN A 3 14.82 -11.41 -2.28
CA GLN A 3 14.39 -10.15 -1.69
C GLN A 3 13.00 -10.36 -1.06
N PRO A 4 12.73 -9.84 0.15
CA PRO A 4 11.41 -9.94 0.74
C PRO A 4 10.36 -9.21 -0.12
N PRO A 5 9.10 -9.70 -0.15
CA PRO A 5 8.04 -8.99 -0.84
C PRO A 5 7.80 -7.62 -0.19
N ASN A 6 7.44 -6.63 -1.01
CA ASN A 6 7.05 -5.32 -0.53
C ASN A 6 5.72 -5.40 0.23
N ILE A 7 5.44 -4.43 1.09
CA ILE A 7 4.17 -4.31 1.80
C ILE A 7 3.48 -3.00 1.41
N TYR A 8 2.22 -3.07 1.00
CA TYR A 8 1.37 -1.92 0.73
C TYR A 8 0.22 -1.91 1.73
N ILE A 9 0.10 -0.81 2.48
CA ILE A 9 -1.01 -0.61 3.41
C ILE A 9 -1.96 0.42 2.81
N VAL A 10 -3.24 0.06 2.77
CA VAL A 10 -4.30 0.76 2.03
C VAL A 10 -5.46 1.05 2.99
N GLY A 11 -6.28 2.05 2.70
CA GLY A 11 -7.50 2.33 3.46
C GLY A 11 -7.71 3.82 3.73
N ALA A 12 -8.91 4.14 4.21
CA ALA A 12 -9.38 5.51 4.41
C ALA A 12 -8.49 6.36 5.33
N GLN A 13 -8.63 7.69 5.31
CA GLN A 13 -7.96 8.53 6.32
C GLN A 13 -8.41 8.11 7.74
N CYS A 14 -7.51 8.24 8.72
CA CYS A 14 -7.77 7.91 10.13
C CYS A 14 -7.98 6.40 10.46
N THR A 15 -7.70 5.47 9.55
CA THR A 15 -7.72 4.00 9.84
C THR A 15 -6.47 3.47 10.57
N GLY A 16 -5.67 4.36 11.16
CA GLY A 16 -4.48 3.99 11.93
C GLY A 16 -3.34 3.37 11.12
N LYS A 17 -3.25 3.61 9.80
CA LYS A 17 -2.18 3.11 8.92
C LYS A 17 -0.80 3.61 9.33
N THR A 18 -0.66 4.92 9.56
CA THR A 18 0.62 5.51 9.99
C THR A 18 1.10 4.92 11.31
N THR A 19 0.18 4.66 12.25
CA THR A 19 0.48 3.96 13.50
C THR A 19 0.95 2.53 13.24
N LEU A 20 0.28 1.80 12.35
CA LEU A 20 0.65 0.43 11.97
C LEU A 20 2.05 0.37 11.35
N ILE A 21 2.38 1.28 10.45
CA ILE A 21 3.70 1.40 9.83
C ILE A 21 4.78 1.68 10.87
N ASN A 22 4.54 2.60 11.80
CA ASN A 22 5.49 2.90 12.87
C ASN A 22 5.73 1.67 13.77
N ASN A 23 4.69 0.88 14.01
CA ASN A 23 4.82 -0.35 14.79
C ASN A 23 5.54 -1.47 14.02
N LEU A 24 5.29 -1.61 12.71
CA LEU A 24 6.07 -2.50 11.84
C LEU A 24 7.54 -2.10 11.83
N ARG A 25 7.84 -0.80 11.71
CA ARG A 25 9.20 -0.28 11.77
C ARG A 25 9.87 -0.69 13.08
N GLY A 26 9.20 -0.42 14.21
CA GLY A 26 9.69 -0.82 15.52
C GLY A 26 9.91 -2.33 15.61
N HIS A 27 9.08 -3.15 14.97
CA HIS A 27 9.29 -4.59 14.92
C HIS A 27 10.57 -4.95 14.14
N PHE A 28 10.76 -4.44 12.92
CA PHE A 28 11.94 -4.75 12.11
C PHE A 28 13.25 -4.17 12.67
N ASP A 29 13.18 -3.02 13.34
CA ASP A 29 14.34 -2.41 13.99
C ASP A 29 14.80 -3.27 15.20
N ASN A 30 13.86 -3.86 15.94
CA ASN A 30 14.12 -4.59 17.18
C ASN A 30 14.27 -6.12 17.00
N ASN A 31 13.65 -6.72 15.98
CA ASN A 31 13.72 -8.16 15.67
C ASN A 31 14.41 -8.38 14.32
N ARG A 32 15.74 -8.47 14.36
CA ARG A 32 16.60 -8.72 13.20
C ARG A 32 16.94 -10.20 13.03
N ASP A 33 16.04 -11.12 13.35
CA ASP A 33 16.32 -12.55 13.20
C ASP A 33 15.36 -13.19 12.18
N PRO A 34 15.85 -13.57 10.98
CA PRO A 34 17.21 -13.42 10.47
C PRO A 34 17.57 -11.94 10.18
N PRO A 35 18.86 -11.59 10.08
CA PRO A 35 19.32 -10.22 9.84
C PRO A 35 18.86 -9.75 8.46
N GLN A 36 17.68 -9.15 8.43
CA GLN A 36 17.09 -8.50 7.28
C GLN A 36 17.29 -7.00 7.43
N GLU A 37 17.75 -6.35 6.36
CA GLU A 37 17.78 -4.89 6.34
C GLU A 37 16.35 -4.36 6.57
N PRO A 38 16.18 -3.35 7.44
CA PRO A 38 14.87 -2.79 7.70
C PRO A 38 14.27 -2.24 6.39
N PRO A 39 12.93 -2.29 6.25
CA PRO A 39 12.30 -1.79 5.03
C PRO A 39 12.47 -0.29 4.91
N LEU A 40 12.54 0.19 3.67
CA LEU A 40 12.32 1.61 3.41
C LEU A 40 10.85 1.95 3.71
N LEU A 41 10.60 3.02 4.46
CA LEU A 41 9.24 3.48 4.72
C LEU A 41 8.85 4.57 3.74
N ILE A 42 7.78 4.34 2.98
CA ILE A 42 7.25 5.29 2.00
C ILE A 42 5.90 5.81 2.52
N THR A 43 5.93 6.88 3.31
CA THR A 43 4.73 7.39 4.04
C THR A 43 4.07 8.62 3.42
N GLU A 44 4.78 9.35 2.55
CA GLU A 44 4.40 10.74 2.19
C GLU A 44 4.34 11.05 0.69
N ILE A 45 4.90 10.19 -0.19
CA ILE A 45 5.06 10.55 -1.61
C ILE A 45 3.72 10.78 -2.31
N ALA A 46 2.70 9.96 -2.01
CA ALA A 46 1.38 10.17 -2.60
C ALA A 46 0.71 11.47 -2.14
N ARG A 47 0.94 11.93 -0.90
CA ARG A 47 0.29 13.14 -0.37
C ARG A 47 0.92 14.41 -0.95
N THR A 48 2.24 14.44 -1.06
CA THR A 48 2.97 15.57 -1.66
C THR A 48 2.74 15.61 -3.18
N ALA A 49 2.78 14.46 -3.85
CA ALA A 49 2.44 14.36 -5.28
C ALA A 49 0.99 14.77 -5.57
N LEU A 50 0.01 14.48 -4.69
CA LEU A 50 -1.36 14.96 -4.89
C LEU A 50 -1.55 16.46 -4.62
N ARG A 51 -0.75 17.05 -3.73
CA ARG A 51 -0.88 18.45 -3.33
C ARG A 51 -0.20 19.41 -4.30
N GLU A 52 0.97 19.05 -4.84
CA GLU A 52 1.81 20.01 -5.56
C GLU A 52 1.62 19.98 -7.09
N HIS A 53 1.52 18.83 -7.77
CA HIS A 53 1.29 18.77 -9.23
C HIS A 53 0.83 17.38 -9.71
N SER A 54 0.21 17.29 -10.89
CA SER A 54 -0.14 16.05 -11.63
C SER A 54 0.67 14.82 -11.21
N PHE A 55 0.06 13.94 -10.43
CA PHE A 55 0.65 12.70 -9.91
C PHE A 55 1.35 11.91 -11.03
N LYS A 56 2.66 11.70 -10.93
CA LYS A 56 3.42 10.89 -11.88
C LYS A 56 3.92 9.62 -11.20
N ALA A 57 3.70 8.47 -11.83
CA ALA A 57 4.21 7.21 -11.31
C ALA A 57 5.77 7.14 -11.28
N ALA A 58 6.46 8.08 -11.94
CA ALA A 58 7.89 8.30 -11.78
C ALA A 58 8.32 8.64 -10.33
N ASP A 59 7.47 9.32 -9.55
CA ASP A 59 7.76 9.71 -8.16
C ASP A 59 7.83 8.47 -7.24
N VAL A 60 7.05 7.45 -7.56
CA VAL A 60 7.03 6.14 -6.88
C VAL A 60 8.22 5.30 -7.33
N ARG A 61 8.55 5.38 -8.61
CA ARG A 61 9.71 4.69 -9.18
C ARG A 61 11.00 5.15 -8.53
N GLU A 62 11.18 6.45 -8.29
CA GLU A 62 12.37 7.01 -7.66
C GLU A 62 12.60 6.48 -6.24
N ALA A 63 11.54 6.39 -5.43
CA ALA A 63 11.60 5.85 -4.07
C ALA A 63 11.87 4.34 -4.00
N THR A 64 11.71 3.64 -5.13
CA THR A 64 11.83 2.18 -5.21
C THR A 64 13.00 1.71 -6.09
N LYS A 65 13.88 2.64 -6.53
CA LYS A 65 15.08 2.35 -7.34
C LYS A 65 16.16 1.55 -6.62
N SER A 66 16.16 1.49 -5.28
CA SER A 66 17.27 0.94 -4.50
C SER A 66 17.36 -0.59 -4.47
N GLY A 67 16.38 -1.32 -5.02
CA GLY A 67 16.32 -2.78 -4.86
C GLY A 67 16.11 -3.22 -3.40
N GLN A 68 15.82 -2.28 -2.50
CA GLN A 68 15.43 -2.51 -1.12
C GLN A 68 13.92 -2.77 -1.06
N TRP A 69 13.50 -3.70 -0.20
CA TRP A 69 12.07 -3.91 0.05
C TRP A 69 11.51 -2.77 0.93
N PHE A 70 10.22 -2.47 0.80
CA PHE A 70 9.61 -1.30 1.46
C PHE A 70 8.23 -1.59 2.03
N VAL A 71 7.79 -0.69 2.92
CA VAL A 71 6.41 -0.59 3.42
C VAL A 71 5.84 0.77 3.03
N SER A 72 4.68 0.81 2.36
CA SER A 72 4.04 2.05 1.87
C SER A 72 2.71 2.36 2.59
N ASP A 73 2.50 3.63 3.01
CA ASP A 73 1.28 4.10 3.73
C ASP A 73 0.07 4.31 2.82
N ARG A 74 0.27 4.44 1.51
CA ARG A 74 -0.85 4.55 0.59
C ARG A 74 -0.56 3.84 -0.69
N LEU A 75 -1.65 3.31 -1.23
CA LEU A 75 -1.69 2.86 -2.58
C LEU A 75 -1.64 4.07 -3.51
N VAL A 76 -0.67 4.08 -4.42
CA VAL A 76 -0.68 4.92 -5.63
C VAL A 76 -1.98 4.74 -6.42
N ALA A 77 -2.59 3.56 -6.30
CA ALA A 77 -3.92 3.25 -6.78
C ALA A 77 -5.00 4.19 -6.23
N GLY A 78 -4.94 4.64 -4.98
CA GLY A 78 -6.04 5.39 -4.35
C GLY A 78 -6.46 6.63 -5.16
N PRO A 79 -5.52 7.51 -5.57
CA PRO A 79 -5.82 8.61 -6.47
C PRO A 79 -6.36 8.22 -7.85
N ILE A 80 -5.85 7.14 -8.44
CA ILE A 80 -6.30 6.64 -9.75
C ILE A 80 -7.72 6.08 -9.62
N ALA A 81 -7.98 5.29 -8.58
CA ALA A 81 -9.27 4.74 -8.20
C ALA A 81 -10.30 5.87 -7.98
N TYR A 82 -9.93 6.88 -7.19
CA TYR A 82 -10.76 8.05 -6.94
C TYR A 82 -11.06 8.82 -8.23
N ALA A 83 -10.05 9.06 -9.07
CA ALA A 83 -10.23 9.76 -10.34
C ALA A 83 -11.13 9.00 -11.31
N LEU A 84 -10.97 7.67 -11.42
CA LEU A 84 -11.84 6.80 -12.21
C LEU A 84 -13.28 6.80 -11.70
N ARG A 85 -13.47 6.89 -10.39
CA ARG A 85 -14.78 6.75 -9.75
C ARG A 85 -15.59 8.05 -9.70
N TYR A 86 -14.93 9.21 -9.53
CA TYR A 86 -15.61 10.47 -9.17
C TYR A 86 -15.27 11.70 -10.01
N VAL A 87 -14.16 11.73 -10.76
CA VAL A 87 -13.70 12.98 -11.40
C VAL A 87 -13.86 12.93 -12.92
N ASP A 88 -13.07 12.11 -13.62
CA ASP A 88 -13.08 11.99 -15.09
C ASP A 88 -12.39 10.69 -15.52
N GLN A 89 -13.11 9.85 -16.25
CA GLN A 89 -12.60 8.59 -16.76
C GLN A 89 -11.51 8.78 -17.81
N GLY A 90 -11.47 9.89 -18.55
CA GLY A 90 -10.54 10.08 -19.67
C GLY A 90 -9.07 10.09 -19.22
N ARG A 91 -8.71 11.02 -18.32
CA ARG A 91 -7.34 11.14 -17.81
C ARG A 91 -6.94 9.95 -16.94
N ALA A 92 -7.88 9.41 -16.16
CA ALA A 92 -7.62 8.28 -15.29
C ALA A 92 -7.43 6.97 -16.08
N LYS A 93 -8.14 6.78 -17.21
CA LYS A 93 -7.88 5.68 -18.15
C LYS A 93 -6.48 5.78 -18.76
N GLY A 94 -6.05 7.00 -19.12
CA GLY A 94 -4.69 7.24 -19.60
C GLY A 94 -3.61 6.86 -18.58
N LEU A 95 -3.85 7.11 -17.29
CA LEU A 95 -2.96 6.67 -16.21
C LEU A 95 -2.92 5.15 -16.06
N VAL A 96 -4.07 4.47 -16.10
CA VAL A 96 -4.12 2.99 -16.04
C VAL A 96 -3.45 2.34 -17.25
N GLN A 97 -3.43 3.02 -18.39
CA GLN A 97 -2.77 2.53 -19.61
C GLN A 97 -1.28 2.88 -19.69
N SER A 98 -0.74 3.66 -18.75
CA SER A 98 0.65 4.11 -18.80
C SER A 98 1.61 2.99 -18.40
N ASP A 99 2.80 2.98 -19.02
CA ASP A 99 3.84 1.99 -18.71
C ASP A 99 4.22 2.00 -17.23
N GLU A 100 4.20 3.17 -16.61
CA GLU A 100 4.54 3.33 -15.21
C GLU A 100 3.48 2.74 -14.27
N TRP A 101 2.19 2.84 -14.61
CA TRP A 101 1.15 2.13 -13.86
C TRP A 101 1.28 0.62 -14.03
N GLN A 102 1.55 0.14 -15.25
CA GLN A 102 1.72 -1.29 -15.50
C GLN A 102 2.92 -1.85 -14.73
N GLU A 103 4.05 -1.14 -14.68
CA GLU A 103 5.20 -1.51 -13.85
C GLU A 103 4.83 -1.59 -12.36
N LEU A 104 4.06 -0.62 -11.88
CA LEU A 104 3.63 -0.61 -10.48
C LEU A 104 2.61 -1.70 -10.16
N LYS A 105 1.63 -1.94 -11.05
CA LYS A 105 0.66 -3.02 -10.94
C LYS A 105 1.38 -4.36 -10.79
N VAL A 106 2.35 -4.65 -11.66
CA VAL A 106 3.14 -5.90 -11.57
C VAL A 106 3.86 -6.01 -10.23
N ARG A 107 4.47 -4.92 -9.74
CA ARG A 107 5.13 -4.93 -8.41
C ARG A 107 4.14 -5.21 -7.28
N MET A 108 2.95 -4.64 -7.37
CA MET A 108 1.87 -4.85 -6.40
C MET A 108 1.33 -6.28 -6.42
N GLN A 109 1.18 -6.88 -7.60
CA GLN A 109 0.77 -8.27 -7.74
C GLN A 109 1.79 -9.25 -7.15
N ASN A 110 3.05 -8.83 -7.00
CA ASN A 110 4.12 -9.59 -6.35
C ASN A 110 4.42 -9.10 -4.91
N ALA A 111 3.50 -8.34 -4.31
CA ALA A 111 3.66 -7.77 -2.98
C ALA A 111 2.53 -8.19 -2.05
N VAL A 112 2.69 -7.93 -0.76
CA VAL A 112 1.61 -8.06 0.21
C VAL A 112 0.82 -6.76 0.26
N VAL A 113 -0.46 -6.83 -0.11
CA VAL A 113 -1.37 -5.69 -0.06
C VAL A 113 -2.37 -5.89 1.08
N ILE A 114 -2.40 -4.97 2.04
CA ILE A 114 -3.29 -5.00 3.20
C ILE A 114 -4.23 -3.80 3.14
N VAL A 115 -5.54 -4.05 3.08
CA VAL A 115 -6.58 -3.02 3.14
C VAL A 115 -7.08 -2.90 4.58
N CYS A 116 -6.83 -1.75 5.21
CA CYS A 116 -7.34 -1.42 6.53
C CYS A 116 -8.79 -0.94 6.43
N GLU A 117 -9.70 -1.74 6.95
CA GLU A 117 -11.12 -1.42 7.07
C GLU A 117 -11.29 -0.11 7.88
N ALA A 118 -12.19 0.75 7.43
CA ALA A 118 -12.63 1.89 8.22
C ALA A 118 -13.62 1.42 9.29
N SER A 119 -13.70 2.12 10.43
CA SER A 119 -14.78 1.85 11.38
C SER A 119 -16.13 2.10 10.71
N GLN A 120 -17.19 1.45 11.21
CA GLN A 120 -18.56 1.50 10.67
C GLN A 120 -19.15 2.92 10.50
N GLU A 121 -18.45 3.95 10.95
CA GLU A 121 -18.83 5.37 10.80
C GLU A 121 -18.34 6.00 9.48
N VAL A 122 -17.54 5.30 8.66
CA VAL A 122 -16.96 5.84 7.41
C VAL A 122 -17.25 4.90 6.22
N ASP A 123 -18.51 4.88 5.82
CA ASP A 123 -19.14 3.86 4.96
C ASP A 123 -18.92 4.06 3.43
N SER A 124 -17.81 4.66 2.97
CA SER A 124 -17.66 4.95 1.53
C SER A 124 -16.27 4.79 0.91
N TRP A 125 -15.22 4.60 1.73
CA TRP A 125 -13.85 4.61 1.20
C TRP A 125 -13.33 3.22 0.79
N LEU A 126 -13.76 2.15 1.48
CA LEU A 126 -13.33 0.79 1.15
C LEU A 126 -13.83 0.35 -0.22
N ASP A 127 -15.08 0.69 -0.55
CA ASP A 127 -15.71 0.40 -1.84
C ASP A 127 -14.88 0.88 -3.04
N VAL A 128 -14.10 1.96 -2.88
CA VAL A 128 -13.31 2.54 -3.97
C VAL A 128 -11.99 1.79 -4.15
N ASP A 129 -11.33 1.46 -3.05
CA ASP A 129 -10.06 0.74 -3.07
C ASP A 129 -10.27 -0.73 -3.45
N ASP A 130 -11.27 -1.41 -2.88
CA ASP A 130 -11.59 -2.82 -3.15
C ASP A 130 -11.97 -3.03 -4.63
N TRP A 131 -12.91 -2.21 -5.13
CA TRP A 131 -13.32 -2.25 -6.53
C TRP A 131 -12.14 -2.06 -7.48
N PHE A 132 -11.25 -1.11 -7.16
CA PHE A 132 -10.12 -0.82 -8.01
C PHE A 132 -9.09 -1.96 -7.97
N LEU A 133 -8.77 -2.50 -6.80
CA LEU A 133 -7.87 -3.64 -6.64
C LEU A 133 -8.36 -4.87 -7.40
N GLU A 134 -9.66 -5.18 -7.29
CA GLU A 134 -10.30 -6.27 -8.04
C GLU A 134 -10.22 -6.04 -9.56
N LYS A 135 -10.53 -4.82 -10.02
CA LYS A 135 -10.42 -4.45 -11.44
C LYS A 135 -9.01 -4.57 -11.98
N GLN A 136 -8.01 -4.40 -11.12
CA GLN A 136 -6.60 -4.49 -11.48
C GLN A 136 -6.03 -5.88 -11.23
N GLU A 137 -6.83 -6.86 -10.77
CA GLU A 137 -6.37 -8.22 -10.48
C GLU A 137 -5.21 -8.22 -9.48
N ILE A 138 -5.33 -7.38 -8.44
CA ILE A 138 -4.36 -7.30 -7.35
C ILE A 138 -4.95 -8.02 -6.15
N GLU A 139 -4.27 -9.06 -5.68
CA GLU A 139 -4.67 -9.77 -4.46
C GLU A 139 -4.39 -8.90 -3.22
N TYR A 140 -5.31 -8.93 -2.26
CA TYR A 140 -5.20 -8.19 -1.02
C TYR A 140 -5.85 -8.93 0.14
N ALA A 141 -5.45 -8.59 1.36
CA ALA A 141 -6.09 -9.06 2.59
C ALA A 141 -6.69 -7.87 3.36
N VAL A 142 -7.87 -8.06 3.96
CA VAL A 142 -8.56 -7.01 4.72
C VAL A 142 -8.18 -7.11 6.20
N LEU A 143 -7.64 -6.04 6.76
CA LEU A 143 -7.42 -5.89 8.20
C LEU A 143 -8.63 -5.18 8.81
N SER A 144 -9.44 -5.93 9.55
CA SER A 144 -10.69 -5.42 10.11
C SER A 144 -10.49 -4.28 11.12
N ALA A 145 -11.43 -3.34 11.12
CA ALA A 145 -11.48 -2.22 12.06
C ALA A 145 -11.71 -2.68 13.50
N GLY A 146 -12.25 -3.89 13.70
CA GLY A 146 -12.40 -4.52 15.02
C GLY A 146 -11.08 -4.90 15.68
N VAL A 147 -9.97 -4.99 14.93
CA VAL A 147 -8.64 -5.28 15.47
C VAL A 147 -8.02 -3.99 16.04
N GLY A 148 -8.42 -3.64 17.27
CA GLY A 148 -7.93 -2.44 17.95
C GLY A 148 -6.50 -2.56 18.48
N ASN A 149 -6.02 -3.78 18.75
CA ASN A 149 -4.70 -4.01 19.34
C ASN A 149 -3.58 -3.84 18.29
N HIS A 150 -2.67 -2.90 18.53
CA HIS A 150 -1.54 -2.61 17.66
C HIS A 150 -0.63 -3.81 17.37
N GLN A 151 -0.39 -4.66 18.36
CA GLN A 151 0.45 -5.84 18.20
C GLN A 151 -0.25 -6.91 17.35
N GLU A 152 -1.56 -7.09 17.51
CA GLU A 152 -2.34 -8.02 16.68
C GLU A 152 -2.36 -7.58 15.22
N ARG A 153 -2.49 -6.28 14.95
CA ARG A 153 -2.39 -5.71 13.60
C ARG A 153 -1.02 -5.99 12.96
N VAL A 154 0.07 -5.78 13.70
CA VAL A 154 1.44 -6.11 13.22
C VAL A 154 1.58 -7.60 12.92
N GLN A 155 1.09 -8.46 13.82
CA GLN A 155 1.15 -9.91 13.63
C GLN A 155 0.33 -10.37 12.42
N TYR A 156 -0.80 -9.72 12.15
CA TYR A 156 -1.59 -9.98 10.96
C TYR A 156 -0.79 -9.74 9.67
N GLU A 157 -0.10 -8.61 9.57
CA GLU A 157 0.72 -8.27 8.41
C GLU A 157 1.91 -9.21 8.27
N LEU A 158 2.62 -9.51 9.37
CA LEU A 158 3.78 -10.39 9.36
C LEU A 158 3.43 -11.82 8.92
N ARG A 159 2.24 -12.34 9.26
CA ARG A 159 1.77 -13.65 8.77
C ARG A 159 1.62 -13.65 7.25
N HIS A 160 0.97 -12.64 6.67
CA HIS A 160 0.77 -12.54 5.22
C HIS A 160 2.10 -12.31 4.48
N TRP A 161 2.99 -11.52 5.07
CA TRP A 161 4.32 -11.27 4.54
C TRP A 161 5.20 -12.52 4.55
N SER A 162 5.17 -13.31 5.61
CA SER A 162 5.96 -14.55 5.72
C SER A 162 5.47 -15.62 4.75
N SER A 163 4.16 -15.73 4.52
CA SER A 163 3.57 -16.68 3.56
C SER A 163 3.89 -16.34 2.10
N ASN A 164 4.26 -15.10 1.80
CA ASN A 164 4.65 -14.63 0.46
C ASN A 164 6.17 -14.68 0.21
N LYS A 165 6.97 -15.15 1.18
CA LYS A 165 8.40 -15.42 0.96
C LYS A 165 8.53 -16.75 0.20
N VAL A 166 8.48 -16.70 -1.13
CA VAL A 166 8.85 -17.83 -2.02
C VAL A 166 10.36 -17.81 -2.27
#